data_AF-A0A9D8FQ44-F1
#
_entry.id   AF-A0A9D8FQ44-F1
#
_cell.length_a   1.000
_cell.length_b   1.000
_cell.length_c   1.000
_cell.angle_alpha   90.00
_cell.angle_beta   90.00
_cell.angle_gamma   90.00
#
_symmetry.space_group_name_H-M   'P 1'
#
loop_
_entity.id
_entity.type
_entity.pdbx_description
1 polymer ?
#
loop_
_entity_poly.entity_id
_entity_poly.type
_entity_poly.pdbx_seq_one_letter_code
_entity_poly.pdbx_strand_id
1 'polypeptide(L)'
;MEKTTLKKAPTKKVKPIPLDKNITILNLGHKKYVFKSPFPVNVVIEENIYIASSYDLNTFGYGETEDDVIRDLCESIFEYYEHLKSNRSRLGTLLQRDWNFLSRIVLEMGEVSCN
;
A
#
# COMPACT_ATOMS: atom_id res chain seq x y z
N MET A 1 33.15 -13.37 -53.05
CA MET A 1 31.89 -13.18 -52.29
C MET A 1 32.25 -13.11 -50.81
N GLU A 2 32.61 -11.93 -50.31
CA GLU A 2 32.94 -11.72 -48.90
C GLU A 2 31.69 -11.30 -48.13
N LYS A 3 31.33 -12.06 -47.09
CA LYS A 3 30.17 -11.79 -46.24
C LYS A 3 30.58 -10.74 -45.20
N THR A 4 30.01 -9.54 -45.30
CA THR A 4 30.20 -8.45 -44.32
C THR A 4 29.47 -8.80 -43.02
N THR A 5 30.22 -9.07 -41.96
CA THR A 5 29.67 -9.28 -40.61
C THR A 5 29.31 -7.92 -40.00
N LEU A 6 28.01 -7.63 -39.92
CA LEU A 6 27.47 -6.47 -39.19
C LEU A 6 27.74 -6.64 -37.68
N LYS A 7 28.61 -5.81 -37.12
CA LYS A 7 28.81 -5.69 -35.67
C LYS A 7 27.57 -5.05 -35.05
N LYS A 8 26.84 -5.80 -34.20
CA LYS A 8 25.71 -5.28 -33.42
C LYS A 8 26.20 -4.21 -32.44
N ALA A 9 25.54 -3.05 -32.45
CA ALA A 9 25.80 -1.97 -31.52
C ALA A 9 25.49 -2.39 -30.06
N PRO A 10 26.21 -1.87 -29.07
CA PRO A 10 25.94 -2.16 -27.66
C PRO A 10 24.57 -1.61 -27.28
N THR A 11 23.64 -2.50 -26.96
CA THR A 11 22.34 -2.15 -26.40
C THR A 11 22.57 -1.54 -25.02
N LYS A 12 22.39 -0.22 -24.88
CA LYS A 12 22.31 0.45 -23.58
C LYS A 12 21.27 -0.30 -22.74
N LYS A 13 21.67 -0.84 -21.58
CA LYS A 13 20.74 -1.34 -20.57
C LYS A 13 19.90 -0.15 -20.10
N VAL A 14 18.71 0.00 -20.65
CA VAL A 14 17.72 0.96 -20.15
C VAL A 14 17.35 0.46 -18.76
N LYS A 15 17.65 1.25 -17.71
CA LYS A 15 17.12 0.95 -16.38
C LYS A 15 15.60 0.88 -16.51
N PRO A 16 14.92 -0.17 -16.02
CA PRO A 16 13.48 -0.22 -16.08
C PRO A 16 12.92 1.07 -15.49
N ILE A 17 12.01 1.70 -16.23
CA ILE A 17 11.27 2.85 -15.71
C ILE A 17 10.55 2.33 -14.46
N PRO A 18 10.73 2.95 -13.28
CA PRO A 18 10.01 2.53 -12.08
C PRO A 18 8.52 2.48 -12.43
N LEU A 19 7.88 1.34 -12.17
CA LEU A 19 6.45 1.21 -12.33
C LEU A 19 5.81 2.08 -11.25
N ASP A 20 5.42 3.31 -11.59
CA ASP A 20 4.64 4.18 -10.71
C ASP A 20 3.15 3.94 -11.01
N LYS A 21 2.51 3.19 -10.13
CA LYS A 21 1.13 2.74 -10.29
C LYS A 21 0.28 3.27 -9.14
N ASN A 22 -0.74 4.04 -9.48
CA ASN A 22 -1.77 4.45 -8.54
C ASN A 22 -2.92 3.45 -8.59
N ILE A 23 -3.18 2.80 -7.46
CA ILE A 23 -4.29 1.86 -7.29
C ILE A 23 -5.18 2.30 -6.14
N THR A 24 -6.32 1.64 -6.00
CA THR A 24 -7.20 1.81 -4.85
C THR A 24 -7.49 0.48 -4.19
N ILE A 25 -7.39 0.44 -2.85
CA ILE A 25 -7.80 -0.72 -2.05
C ILE A 25 -9.17 -0.47 -1.42
N LEU A 26 -9.97 -1.52 -1.27
CA LEU A 26 -11.35 -1.43 -0.79
C LEU A 26 -11.54 -1.98 0.64
N ASN A 27 -10.59 -2.78 1.12
CA ASN A 27 -10.59 -3.33 2.46
C ASN A 27 -9.15 -3.55 2.95
N LEU A 28 -9.01 -3.82 4.24
CA LEU A 28 -7.72 -4.07 4.90
C LEU A 28 -7.31 -5.55 4.89
N GLY A 29 -7.88 -6.39 4.01
CA GLY A 29 -7.65 -7.83 4.04
C GLY A 29 -8.26 -8.55 5.27
N HIS A 30 -8.95 -7.82 6.15
CA HIS A 30 -9.59 -8.35 7.34
C HIS A 30 -11.12 -8.33 7.24
N LYS A 31 -11.77 -9.41 7.65
CA LYS A 31 -13.25 -9.53 7.68
C LYS A 31 -13.93 -8.46 8.56
N LYS A 32 -13.20 -7.92 9.54
CA LYS A 32 -13.69 -6.94 10.50
C LYS A 32 -13.64 -5.50 9.99
N TYR A 33 -12.82 -5.19 8.99
CA TYR A 33 -12.54 -3.81 8.59
C TYR A 33 -12.64 -3.63 7.08
N VAL A 34 -13.50 -2.71 6.66
CA VAL A 34 -13.65 -2.30 5.27
C VAL A 34 -13.48 -0.80 5.14
N PHE A 35 -13.04 -0.31 3.99
CA PHE A 35 -13.02 1.13 3.73
C PHE A 35 -14.39 1.60 3.22
N LYS A 36 -14.87 2.76 3.71
CA LYS A 36 -16.08 3.44 3.24
C LYS A 36 -15.96 3.94 1.81
N SER A 37 -14.75 4.19 1.38
CA SER A 37 -14.40 4.71 0.06
C SER A 37 -13.12 4.05 -0.42
N PRO A 38 -12.88 3.97 -1.74
CA PRO A 38 -11.62 3.49 -2.26
C PRO A 38 -10.44 4.26 -1.65
N PHE A 39 -9.49 3.54 -1.08
CA PHE A 39 -8.33 4.11 -0.42
C PHE A 39 -7.14 4.17 -1.40
N PRO A 40 -6.61 5.36 -1.72
CA PRO A 40 -5.56 5.50 -2.70
C PRO A 40 -4.22 4.96 -2.18
N VAL A 41 -3.53 4.21 -3.02
CA VAL A 41 -2.21 3.63 -2.74
C VAL A 41 -1.33 3.84 -3.95
N ASN A 42 -0.10 4.28 -3.71
CA ASN A 42 0.92 4.35 -4.72
C ASN A 42 1.84 3.13 -4.61
N VAL A 43 2.09 2.44 -5.71
CA VAL A 43 3.01 1.29 -5.78
C VAL A 43 4.15 1.64 -6.71
N VAL A 44 5.37 1.51 -6.21
CA VAL A 44 6.62 1.67 -6.95
C VAL A 44 7.46 0.41 -6.89
N ILE A 45 8.36 0.23 -7.88
CA ILE A 45 9.38 -0.82 -7.84
C ILE A 45 10.73 -0.14 -7.70
N GLU A 46 11.43 -0.43 -6.62
CA GLU A 46 12.80 0.00 -6.37
C GLU A 46 13.69 -1.22 -6.09
N GLU A 47 14.82 -1.34 -6.79
CA GLU A 47 15.78 -2.43 -6.59
C GLU A 47 15.19 -3.86 -6.62
N ASN A 48 14.19 -4.09 -7.49
CA ASN A 48 13.41 -5.35 -7.59
C ASN A 48 12.49 -5.65 -6.39
N ILE A 49 12.19 -4.66 -5.54
CA ILE A 49 11.23 -4.76 -4.45
C ILE A 49 10.04 -3.85 -4.78
N TYR A 50 8.83 -4.37 -4.59
CA TYR A 50 7.62 -3.55 -4.63
C TYR A 50 7.48 -2.81 -3.31
N ILE A 51 7.18 -1.52 -3.41
CA ILE A 51 6.93 -0.64 -2.27
C ILE A 51 5.56 0.00 -2.48
N ALA A 52 4.63 -0.22 -1.56
CA ALA A 52 3.32 0.41 -1.54
C ALA A 52 3.33 1.50 -0.48
N SER A 53 2.75 2.65 -0.78
CA SER A 53 2.74 3.78 0.14
C SER A 53 1.38 4.47 0.17
N SER A 54 0.99 4.89 1.38
CA SER A 54 -0.13 5.80 1.60
C SER A 54 0.40 7.16 2.02
N TYR A 55 0.14 8.18 1.20
CA TYR A 55 0.51 9.57 1.52
C TYR A 55 -0.26 10.11 2.73
N ASP A 56 -1.53 9.76 2.88
CA ASP A 56 -2.37 10.25 3.99
C ASP A 56 -1.91 9.74 5.36
N LEU A 57 -1.44 8.49 5.41
CA LEU A 57 -1.04 7.81 6.64
C LEU A 57 0.48 7.74 6.85
N ASN A 58 1.27 8.13 5.84
CA ASN A 58 2.72 7.93 5.82
C ASN A 58 3.11 6.49 6.21
N THR A 59 2.34 5.52 5.69
CA THR A 59 2.51 4.09 5.95
C THR A 59 2.96 3.41 4.67
N PHE A 60 3.80 2.38 4.82
CA PHE A 60 4.44 1.68 3.73
C PHE A 60 4.22 0.17 3.86
N GLY A 61 4.17 -0.51 2.73
CA GLY A 61 4.27 -1.96 2.64
C GLY A 61 5.35 -2.37 1.65
N TYR A 62 5.91 -3.57 1.83
CA TYR A 62 7.02 -4.10 1.05
C TYR A 62 6.72 -5.53 0.58
N GLY A 63 7.17 -5.89 -0.62
CA GLY A 63 6.94 -7.25 -1.13
C GLY A 63 7.73 -7.59 -2.39
N GLU A 64 7.80 -8.89 -2.70
CA GLU A 64 8.39 -9.40 -3.93
C GLU A 64 7.40 -9.35 -5.11
N THR A 65 6.10 -9.23 -4.81
CA THR A 65 5.01 -9.16 -5.79
C THR A 65 4.04 -8.01 -5.47
N GLU A 66 3.21 -7.63 -6.47
CA GLU A 66 2.13 -6.66 -6.26
C GLU A 66 1.14 -7.11 -5.17
N ASP A 67 0.84 -8.40 -5.06
CA ASP A 67 -0.10 -8.90 -4.05
C ASP A 67 0.53 -8.84 -2.64
N ASP A 68 1.81 -9.18 -2.51
CA ASP A 68 2.52 -9.16 -1.24
C ASP A 68 2.61 -7.75 -0.66
N VAL A 69 2.97 -6.77 -1.51
CA VAL A 69 3.15 -5.39 -1.06
C VAL A 69 1.83 -4.75 -0.60
N ILE A 70 0.71 -5.09 -1.25
CA ILE A 70 -0.61 -4.60 -0.86
C ILE A 70 -1.07 -5.25 0.43
N ARG A 71 -0.82 -6.54 0.60
CA ARG A 71 -1.13 -7.26 1.83
C ARG A 71 -0.34 -6.71 3.03
N ASP A 72 0.95 -6.46 2.85
CA ASP A 72 1.82 -5.88 3.88
C ASP A 72 1.40 -4.45 4.26
N LEU A 73 1.04 -3.62 3.28
CA LEU A 73 0.49 -2.28 3.55
C LEU A 73 -0.84 -2.36 4.31
N CYS A 74 -1.75 -3.27 3.93
CA CYS A 74 -3.02 -3.47 4.62
C CYS A 74 -2.81 -3.89 6.09
N GLU A 75 -1.88 -4.79 6.35
CA GLU A 75 -1.51 -5.21 7.71
C GLU A 75 -0.95 -4.04 8.52
N SER A 76 -0.04 -3.26 7.92
CA SER A 76 0.52 -2.06 8.55
C SER A 76 -0.56 -1.02 8.91
N ILE A 77 -1.51 -0.76 8.01
CA ILE A 77 -2.62 0.16 8.28
C ILE A 77 -3.56 -0.41 9.37
N PHE A 78 -3.81 -1.72 9.35
CA PHE A 78 -4.62 -2.39 10.37
C PHE A 78 -4.00 -2.27 11.76
N GLU A 79 -2.72 -2.62 11.90
CA GLU A 79 -1.98 -2.50 13.15
C GLU A 79 -1.97 -1.05 13.64
N TYR A 80 -1.75 -0.10 12.73
CA TYR A 80 -1.77 1.32 13.07
C TYR A 80 -3.15 1.76 13.56
N TYR A 81 -4.22 1.33 12.89
CA TYR A 81 -5.59 1.62 13.31
C TYR A 81 -5.90 1.07 14.70
N GLU A 82 -5.57 -0.20 14.97
CA GLU A 82 -5.80 -0.82 16.28
C GLU A 82 -4.96 -0.18 17.39
N HIS A 83 -3.73 0.22 17.07
CA HIS A 83 -2.88 0.97 18.00
C HIS A 83 -3.51 2.31 18.37
N LEU A 84 -3.97 3.08 17.39
CA LEU A 84 -4.65 4.36 17.62
C LEU A 84 -5.94 4.19 18.41
N LYS A 85 -6.74 3.17 18.07
CA LYS A 85 -8.00 2.83 18.75
C LYS A 85 -7.78 2.53 20.22
N SER A 86 -6.79 1.68 20.53
CA SER A 86 -6.46 1.26 21.90
C SER A 86 -5.91 2.40 22.76
N ASN A 87 -5.29 3.40 22.13
CA ASN A 87 -4.63 4.53 22.82
C ASN A 87 -5.38 5.86 22.69
N ARG A 88 -6.65 5.84 22.28
CA ARG A 88 -7.44 7.03 21.91
C ARG A 88 -7.40 8.19 22.92
N SER A 89 -7.38 7.90 24.22
CA SER A 89 -7.36 8.90 25.31
C SER A 89 -5.98 9.54 25.54
N ARG A 90 -4.92 9.02 24.91
CA ARG A 90 -3.52 9.41 25.13
C ARG A 90 -2.80 9.86 23.86
N LEU A 91 -3.53 9.98 22.75
CA LEU A 91 -2.96 10.39 21.47
C LEU A 91 -2.53 11.86 21.49
N GLY A 92 -1.28 12.12 21.08
CA GLY A 92 -0.82 13.46 20.75
C GLY A 92 -1.46 14.01 19.47
N THR A 93 -1.25 15.29 19.17
CA THR A 93 -1.92 16.01 18.06
C THR A 93 -1.81 15.31 16.71
N LEU A 94 -0.63 14.81 16.35
CA LEU A 94 -0.40 14.12 15.07
C LEU A 94 -1.20 12.82 14.98
N LEU A 95 -1.15 11.99 16.03
CA LEU A 95 -1.88 10.72 16.07
C LEU A 95 -3.40 10.93 16.14
N GLN A 96 -3.87 12.03 16.74
CA GLN A 96 -5.28 12.41 16.69
C GLN A 96 -5.74 12.75 15.26
N ARG A 97 -4.91 13.41 14.46
CA ARG A 97 -5.21 13.66 13.05
C ARG A 97 -5.42 12.34 12.30
N ASP A 98 -4.49 11.41 12.46
CA ASP A 98 -4.52 10.13 11.76
C ASP A 98 -5.70 9.27 12.25
N TRP A 99 -5.98 9.29 13.56
CA TRP A 99 -7.18 8.67 14.13
C TRP A 99 -8.47 9.26 13.57
N ASN A 100 -8.57 10.59 13.50
CA ASN A 100 -9.75 11.26 12.95
C ASN A 100 -9.95 10.94 11.46
N PHE A 101 -8.87 10.78 10.71
CA PHE A 101 -8.93 10.35 9.31
C PHE A 101 -9.38 8.88 9.20
N LEU A 102 -8.68 7.96 9.88
CA LEU A 102 -8.98 6.52 9.81
C LEU A 102 -10.38 6.18 10.33
N SER A 103 -10.81 6.75 11.45
CA SER A 103 -12.16 6.54 11.99
C SER A 103 -13.29 7.04 11.08
N ARG A 104 -12.98 7.97 10.16
CA ARG A 104 -13.93 8.40 9.13
C ARG A 104 -14.00 7.42 7.98
N ILE A 105 -12.87 6.82 7.56
CA ILE A 105 -12.81 6.00 6.36
C ILE A 105 -12.89 4.50 6.61
N VAL A 106 -12.61 4.01 7.82
CA VAL A 106 -12.73 2.60 8.20
C VAL A 106 -14.11 2.34 8.81
N LEU A 107 -14.75 1.25 8.37
CA LEU A 107 -15.95 0.67 8.97
C LEU A 107 -15.60 -0.63 9.65
N GLU A 108 -16.08 -0.78 10.87
CA GLU A 108 -16.03 -2.04 11.60
C GLU A 108 -17.30 -2.84 11.27
N MET A 109 -17.11 -3.98 10.63
CA MET A 109 -18.20 -4.92 10.38
C MET A 109 -18.44 -5.69 11.67
N GLY A 110 -19.45 -5.25 12.44
CA GLY A 110 -19.93 -6.02 13.58
C GLY A 110 -20.46 -7.38 13.12
N GLU A 111 -20.27 -8.42 13.92
CA GLU A 111 -21.02 -9.66 13.74
C GLU A 111 -22.50 -9.32 13.87
N VAL A 112 -23.25 -9.38 12.75
CA VAL A 112 -24.70 -9.31 12.81
C VAL A 112 -25.16 -10.61 13.48
N SER A 113 -25.36 -10.55 14.78
CA SER A 113 -26.12 -11.57 15.50
C SER A 113 -27.56 -11.48 15.00
N CYS A 114 -27.93 -12.32 14.05
CA CYS A 114 -29.35 -12.54 13.75
C CYS A 114 -29.98 -13.17 15.00
N ASN A 115 -30.74 -12.37 15.74
CA ASN A 115 -31.68 -12.86 16.75
C ASN A 115 -32.96 -13.35 16.08
#